data_AF-A0A956KVE4-F1
#
_entry.id   AF-A0A956KVE4-F1
#
_cell.length_a   1.000
_cell.length_b   1.000
_cell.length_c   1.000
_cell.angle_alpha   90.00
_cell.angle_beta   90.00
_cell.angle_gamma   90.00
#
_symmetry.space_group_name_H-M   'P 1'
#
loop_
_entity.id
_entity.type
_entity.pdbx_description
1 polymer ?
#
loop_
_entity_poly.entity_id
_entity_poly.type
_entity_poly.pdbx_seq_one_letter_code
_entity_poly.pdbx_strand_id
1 'polypeptide(L)'
;MSALLSAVDSDARADLDLFFAWRAGDRDAGLELVQRHHDAIYRFFDSKVRGDVQGLVTRTFRACLGVRHGLDGIERFRTLLFGAACTELHAHLEQVRRAELTVPADPSSLSLEELGGSPVTHGYEGEGVLARALSRFPLESQLLLELLLGEGLSLRELSYVMSQPLPQLVEHVSTASERLEAELLALGANEDLRARVGAALGERQEQARA
;
A
#
# COMPACT_ATOMS: atom_id res chain seq x y z
N MET A 1 13.11 38.37 5.58
CA MET A 1 14.59 38.35 5.68
C MET A 1 15.01 36.92 5.99
N SER A 2 14.91 36.00 5.02
CA SER A 2 15.85 35.78 3.91
C SER A 2 17.16 35.12 4.37
N ALA A 3 17.44 33.99 3.71
CA ALA A 3 18.72 33.32 3.56
C ALA A 3 19.26 32.46 4.74
N LEU A 4 18.69 31.26 4.89
CA LEU A 4 19.42 30.04 5.30
C LEU A 4 18.81 28.81 4.61
N LEU A 5 18.54 28.94 3.30
CA LEU A 5 17.97 27.90 2.42
C LEU A 5 18.90 27.63 1.22
N SER A 6 20.20 27.61 1.44
CA SER A 6 21.17 27.31 0.38
C SER A 6 22.43 26.70 0.98
N ALA A 7 22.52 25.36 0.95
CA ALA A 7 23.76 24.61 0.66
C ALA A 7 23.72 23.06 0.93
N VAL A 8 22.57 22.38 1.12
CA VAL A 8 22.55 20.88 1.16
C VAL A 8 21.29 20.28 0.52
N ASP A 9 20.96 20.67 -0.71
CA ASP A 9 19.93 19.93 -1.48
C ASP A 9 20.32 19.79 -2.95
N SER A 10 21.62 19.59 -3.19
CA SER A 10 22.15 19.23 -4.50
C SER A 10 22.26 17.71 -4.56
N ASP A 11 21.29 17.09 -5.22
CA ASP A 11 21.27 15.69 -5.69
C ASP A 11 20.65 14.64 -4.74
N ALA A 12 19.37 14.81 -4.39
CA ALA A 12 18.58 13.68 -3.91
C ALA A 12 18.45 12.67 -5.06
N ARG A 13 19.31 11.64 -5.07
CA ARG A 13 19.23 10.54 -6.04
C ARG A 13 17.80 10.01 -6.10
N ALA A 14 17.35 9.71 -7.33
CA ALA A 14 16.08 9.04 -7.52
C ALA A 14 16.10 7.71 -6.76
N ASP A 15 14.98 7.33 -6.15
CA ASP A 15 14.93 6.13 -5.31
C ASP A 15 15.34 4.84 -6.06
N LEU A 16 15.09 4.78 -7.37
CA LEU A 16 15.54 3.66 -8.19
C LEU A 16 17.07 3.61 -8.30
N ASP A 17 17.75 4.75 -8.40
CA ASP A 17 19.21 4.80 -8.44
C ASP A 17 19.81 4.34 -7.11
N LEU A 18 19.22 4.79 -5.98
CA LEU A 18 19.59 4.29 -4.66
C LEU A 18 19.36 2.78 -4.54
N PHE A 19 18.27 2.26 -5.11
CA PHE A 19 17.97 0.83 -5.09
C PHE A 19 19.00 0.03 -5.90
N PHE A 20 19.35 0.48 -7.10
CA PHE A 20 20.35 -0.20 -7.92
C PHE A 20 21.76 -0.12 -7.30
N ALA A 21 22.12 1.01 -6.69
CA ALA A 21 23.35 1.15 -5.92
C ALA A 21 23.37 0.20 -4.71
N TRP A 22 22.25 0.11 -3.99
CA TRP A 22 22.12 -0.79 -2.85
C TRP A 22 22.25 -2.26 -3.27
N ARG A 23 21.66 -2.65 -4.40
CA ARG A 23 21.84 -3.98 -5.00
C ARG A 23 23.29 -4.27 -5.41
N ALA A 24 24.04 -3.25 -5.80
CA ALA A 24 25.46 -3.35 -6.11
C ALA A 24 26.36 -3.42 -4.85
N GLY A 25 25.77 -3.29 -3.66
CA GLY A 25 26.45 -3.42 -2.37
C GLY A 25 26.67 -2.10 -1.62
N ASP A 26 26.19 -0.98 -2.14
CA ASP A 26 26.23 0.32 -1.46
C ASP A 26 25.28 0.33 -0.25
N ARG A 27 25.85 0.25 0.96
CA ARG A 27 25.05 0.21 2.19
C ARG A 27 24.44 1.55 2.54
N ASP A 28 25.08 2.65 2.17
CA ASP A 28 24.61 3.99 2.50
C ASP A 28 23.37 4.33 1.66
N ALA A 29 23.38 3.95 0.37
CA ALA A 29 22.19 4.03 -0.49
C ALA A 29 21.00 3.22 0.05
N GLY A 30 21.28 2.03 0.62
CA GLY A 30 20.26 1.21 1.27
C GLY A 30 19.70 1.83 2.54
N LEU A 31 20.57 2.39 3.39
CA LEU A 31 20.13 3.10 4.60
C LEU A 31 19.27 4.31 4.27
N GLU A 32 19.62 5.06 3.24
CA GLU A 32 18.85 6.20 2.78
C GLU A 32 17.46 5.78 2.28
N LEU A 33 17.36 4.71 1.48
CA LEU A 33 16.06 4.15 1.07
C LEU A 33 15.21 3.70 2.26
N VAL A 34 15.82 3.03 3.23
CA VAL A 34 15.11 2.61 4.44
C VAL A 34 14.59 3.82 5.20
N GLN A 35 15.40 4.87 5.40
CA GLN A 35 14.96 6.09 6.09
C GLN A 35 13.80 6.78 5.35
N ARG A 36 13.83 6.83 4.02
CA ARG A 36 12.77 7.46 3.21
C ARG A 36 11.44 6.69 3.25
N HIS A 37 11.48 5.36 3.35
CA HIS A 37 10.29 4.52 3.15
C HIS A 37 9.84 3.72 4.38
N HIS A 38 10.63 3.68 5.45
CA HIS A 38 10.32 2.93 6.67
C HIS A 38 8.93 3.25 7.19
N ASP A 39 8.60 4.53 7.35
CA ASP A 39 7.34 4.94 7.96
C ASP A 39 6.12 4.56 7.12
N ALA A 40 6.26 4.51 5.79
CA ALA A 40 5.19 4.05 4.91
C ALA A 40 4.93 2.54 5.10
N ILE A 41 6.00 1.73 5.13
CA ILE A 41 5.88 0.28 5.28
C ILE A 41 5.50 -0.13 6.71
N TYR A 42 6.02 0.57 7.71
CA TYR A 42 5.62 0.36 9.09
C TYR A 42 4.11 0.58 9.24
N ARG A 43 3.59 1.73 8.79
CA ARG A 43 2.16 2.03 8.84
C ARG A 43 1.32 1.03 8.05
N PHE A 44 1.79 0.60 6.87
CA PHE A 44 1.11 -0.41 6.07
C PHE A 44 0.85 -1.71 6.84
N PHE A 45 1.83 -2.18 7.62
CA PHE A 45 1.69 -3.40 8.43
C PHE A 45 0.98 -3.17 9.77
N ASP A 46 1.31 -2.10 10.47
CA ASP A 46 0.70 -1.75 11.77
C ASP A 46 -0.83 -1.66 11.67
N SER A 47 -1.33 -1.24 10.50
CA SER A 47 -2.76 -1.19 10.21
C SER A 47 -3.41 -2.56 9.95
N LYS A 48 -2.67 -3.65 9.79
CA LYS A 48 -3.20 -4.93 9.25
C LYS A 48 -2.88 -6.14 10.10
N VAL A 49 -1.82 -6.08 10.89
CA VAL A 49 -1.32 -7.23 11.63
C VAL A 49 -1.18 -6.92 13.11
N ARG A 50 -1.27 -7.96 13.93
CA ARG A 50 -0.84 -7.93 15.33
C ARG A 50 0.47 -8.69 15.45
N GLY A 51 1.40 -8.17 16.25
CA GLY A 51 2.68 -8.84 16.53
C GLY A 51 3.88 -8.10 15.98
N ASP A 52 4.85 -8.84 15.42
CA ASP A 52 6.17 -8.31 15.03
C ASP A 52 6.14 -7.54 13.70
N VAL A 53 5.63 -6.30 13.75
CA VAL A 53 5.60 -5.35 12.63
C VAL A 53 7.02 -5.01 12.16
N GLN A 54 7.96 -4.78 13.07
CA GLN A 54 9.35 -4.44 12.72
C GLN A 54 10.05 -5.58 11.97
N GLY A 55 9.77 -6.83 12.34
CA GLY A 55 10.21 -8.01 11.61
C GLY A 55 9.64 -8.05 10.19
N LEU A 56 8.36 -7.72 9.99
CA LEU A 56 7.73 -7.62 8.66
C LEU A 56 8.38 -6.54 7.80
N VAL A 57 8.55 -5.33 8.34
CA VAL A 57 9.24 -4.22 7.66
C VAL A 57 10.63 -4.65 7.20
N THR A 58 11.41 -5.26 8.11
CA THR A 58 12.77 -5.74 7.81
C THR A 58 12.76 -6.81 6.70
N ARG A 59 11.80 -7.76 6.74
CA ARG A 59 11.67 -8.78 5.69
C ARG A 59 11.29 -8.17 4.35
N THR A 60 10.40 -7.19 4.32
CA THR A 60 9.99 -6.48 3.09
C THR A 60 11.18 -5.84 2.39
N PHE A 61 11.99 -5.05 3.10
CA PHE A 61 13.19 -4.43 2.53
C PHE A 61 14.20 -5.47 2.01
N ARG A 62 14.35 -6.60 2.72
CA ARG A 62 15.19 -7.72 2.26
C ARG A 62 14.63 -8.42 1.03
N ALA A 63 13.31 -8.63 0.98
CA ALA A 63 12.64 -9.27 -0.15
C ALA A 63 12.76 -8.44 -1.43
N CYS A 64 12.71 -7.10 -1.31
CA CYS A 64 12.91 -6.18 -2.44
C CYS A 64 14.27 -6.37 -3.12
N LEU A 65 15.34 -6.59 -2.34
CA LEU A 65 16.67 -6.89 -2.89
C LEU A 65 16.72 -8.22 -3.67
N GLY A 66 15.83 -9.15 -3.32
CA GLY A 66 15.71 -10.46 -3.95
C GLY A 66 15.01 -10.44 -5.31
N VAL A 67 14.36 -9.34 -5.70
CA VAL A 67 13.64 -9.23 -6.97
C VAL A 67 14.63 -9.20 -8.14
N ARG A 68 14.53 -10.21 -9.03
CA ARG A 68 15.42 -10.37 -10.20
C ARG A 68 14.74 -10.14 -11.54
N HIS A 69 13.42 -10.29 -11.60
CA HIS A 69 12.63 -10.23 -12.82
C HIS A 69 11.43 -9.30 -12.61
N GLY A 70 10.80 -8.86 -13.70
CA GLY A 70 9.63 -7.97 -13.64
C GLY A 70 9.96 -6.54 -13.19
N LEU A 71 11.21 -6.10 -13.37
CA LEU A 71 11.60 -4.70 -13.15
C LEU A 71 11.30 -3.84 -14.38
N ASP A 72 11.09 -4.46 -15.54
CA ASP A 72 10.75 -3.76 -16.77
C ASP A 72 9.39 -3.05 -16.61
N GLY A 73 9.37 -1.74 -16.87
CA GLY A 73 8.18 -0.91 -16.71
C GLY A 73 7.93 -0.41 -15.28
N ILE A 74 8.83 -0.68 -14.33
CA ILE A 74 8.76 -0.11 -12.98
C ILE A 74 9.48 1.23 -12.93
N GLU A 75 8.71 2.30 -12.77
CA GLU A 75 9.22 3.68 -12.76
C GLU A 75 9.44 4.23 -11.35
N ARG A 76 8.86 3.58 -10.33
CA ARG A 76 8.94 4.01 -8.93
C ARG A 76 9.36 2.86 -8.03
N PHE A 77 10.39 3.08 -7.21
CA PHE A 77 10.83 2.11 -6.19
C PHE A 77 9.70 1.69 -5.26
N ARG A 78 8.79 2.63 -4.93
CA ARG A 78 7.60 2.39 -4.09
C ARG A 78 6.75 1.22 -4.60
N THR A 79 6.66 1.03 -5.92
CA THR A 79 5.95 -0.09 -6.54
C THR A 79 6.60 -1.44 -6.22
N LEU A 80 7.93 -1.53 -6.27
CA LEU A 80 8.65 -2.74 -5.84
C LEU A 80 8.44 -3.01 -4.36
N LEU A 81 8.54 -1.95 -3.56
CA LEU A 81 8.47 -2.03 -2.11
C LEU A 81 7.11 -2.53 -1.61
N PHE A 82 6.02 -1.98 -2.15
CA PHE A 82 4.68 -2.46 -1.79
C PHE A 82 4.34 -3.82 -2.40
N GLY A 83 4.89 -4.20 -3.55
CA GLY A 83 4.77 -5.57 -4.07
C GLY A 83 5.38 -6.60 -3.11
N ALA A 84 6.57 -6.30 -2.59
CA ALA A 84 7.18 -7.13 -1.54
C ALA A 84 6.39 -7.07 -0.22
N ALA A 85 5.85 -5.91 0.14
CA ALA A 85 5.05 -5.76 1.37
C ALA A 85 3.76 -6.59 1.32
N CYS A 86 3.03 -6.57 0.19
CA CYS A 86 1.84 -7.39 -0.02
C CYS A 86 2.19 -8.88 0.05
N THR A 87 3.27 -9.30 -0.62
CA THR A 87 3.74 -10.69 -0.56
C THR A 87 4.04 -11.14 0.88
N GLU A 88 4.77 -10.33 1.65
CA GLU A 88 5.08 -10.62 3.06
C GLU A 88 3.84 -10.60 3.95
N LEU A 89 2.88 -9.71 3.69
CA LEU A 89 1.59 -9.67 4.38
C LEU A 89 0.83 -10.97 4.15
N HIS A 90 0.63 -11.38 2.89
CA HIS A 90 -0.07 -12.62 2.56
C HIS A 90 0.61 -13.84 3.19
N ALA A 91 1.94 -13.92 3.11
CA ALA A 91 2.70 -15.00 3.73
C ALA A 91 2.53 -15.03 5.25
N HIS A 92 2.51 -13.87 5.91
CA HIS A 92 2.26 -13.76 7.35
C HIS A 92 0.85 -14.16 7.73
N LEU A 93 -0.17 -13.70 7.00
CA LEU A 93 -1.56 -14.06 7.26
C LEU A 93 -1.79 -15.57 7.09
N GLU A 94 -1.18 -16.19 6.07
CA GLU A 94 -1.23 -17.65 5.90
C GLU A 94 -0.48 -18.41 6.99
N GLN A 95 0.55 -17.83 7.60
CA GLN A 95 1.22 -18.41 8.77
C GLN A 95 0.35 -18.33 10.02
N VAL A 96 -0.24 -17.16 10.29
CA VAL A 96 -1.16 -16.95 11.42
C VAL A 96 -2.34 -17.89 11.29
N ARG A 97 -2.97 -17.93 10.10
CA ARG A 97 -4.08 -18.85 9.80
C ARG A 97 -3.69 -20.30 10.08
N ARG A 98 -2.51 -20.77 9.63
CA ARG A 98 -2.07 -22.15 9.92
C ARG A 98 -1.79 -22.41 11.41
N ALA A 99 -1.37 -21.40 12.16
CA ALA A 99 -1.12 -21.53 13.59
C ALA A 99 -2.42 -21.51 14.42
N GLU A 100 -3.43 -20.74 13.99
CA GLU A 100 -4.76 -20.65 14.63
C GLU A 100 -5.69 -21.81 14.24
N LEU A 101 -5.59 -22.27 12.99
CA LEU A 101 -6.30 -23.46 12.51
C LEU A 101 -5.62 -24.73 13.05
N THR A 102 -5.97 -25.09 14.28
CA THR A 102 -5.88 -26.50 14.74
C THR A 102 -6.93 -27.38 14.02
N VAL A 103 -7.82 -26.79 13.22
CA VAL A 103 -8.88 -27.44 12.40
C VAL A 103 -9.06 -26.64 11.10
N PRO A 104 -9.22 -27.24 9.91
CA PRO A 104 -9.27 -26.51 8.65
C PRO A 104 -10.60 -25.75 8.46
N ALA A 105 -10.52 -24.43 8.20
CA ALA A 105 -11.65 -23.60 7.79
C ALA A 105 -11.43 -23.01 6.38
N ASP A 106 -12.53 -22.88 5.62
CA ASP A 106 -12.63 -22.44 4.23
C ASP A 106 -11.90 -21.10 3.97
N PRO A 107 -11.02 -21.01 2.93
CA PRO A 107 -10.27 -19.79 2.58
C PRO A 107 -11.12 -18.55 2.27
N SER A 108 -12.40 -18.73 1.93
CA SER A 108 -13.24 -17.68 1.33
C SER A 108 -13.89 -16.71 2.32
N SER A 109 -13.72 -16.94 3.63
CA SER A 109 -14.65 -16.43 4.65
C SER A 109 -14.07 -15.47 5.69
N LEU A 110 -12.77 -15.14 5.65
CA LEU A 110 -12.11 -14.38 6.72
C LEU A 110 -12.08 -12.87 6.42
N SER A 111 -12.51 -12.05 7.38
CA SER A 111 -12.43 -10.58 7.33
C SER A 111 -11.23 -10.06 8.14
N LEU A 112 -10.72 -8.87 7.79
CA LEU A 112 -9.59 -8.25 8.50
C LEU A 112 -9.92 -7.91 9.98
N GLU A 113 -11.21 -7.79 10.30
CA GLU A 113 -11.71 -7.52 11.66
C GLU A 113 -11.47 -8.71 12.61
N GLU A 114 -11.50 -9.94 12.11
CA GLU A 114 -11.22 -11.16 12.90
C GLU A 114 -9.72 -11.30 13.24
N LEU A 115 -8.86 -10.67 12.44
CA LEU A 115 -7.40 -10.63 12.62
C LEU A 115 -6.92 -9.37 13.38
N GLY A 116 -7.87 -8.47 13.71
CA GLY A 116 -7.66 -7.36 14.62
C GLY A 116 -6.80 -6.20 14.11
N GLY A 117 -6.75 -5.99 12.78
CA GLY A 117 -6.16 -4.80 12.13
C GLY A 117 -7.14 -3.63 12.01
N SER A 118 -6.63 -2.42 11.75
CA SER A 118 -7.41 -1.21 11.47
C SER A 118 -6.81 -0.42 10.29
N PRO A 119 -7.58 -0.06 9.24
CA PRO A 119 -7.06 0.61 8.04
C PRO A 119 -6.36 1.94 8.32
N VAL A 120 -5.41 2.31 7.47
CA VAL A 120 -4.67 3.57 7.56
C VAL A 120 -5.03 4.51 6.40
N THR A 121 -5.56 5.70 6.73
CA THR A 121 -5.99 6.74 5.77
C THR A 121 -5.46 8.11 6.17
N HIS A 122 -4.15 8.33 6.02
CA HIS A 122 -3.53 9.62 6.37
C HIS A 122 -3.80 10.70 5.29
N GLY A 123 -4.06 11.94 5.71
CA GLY A 123 -4.15 13.13 4.85
C GLY A 123 -5.58 13.59 4.54
N TYR A 124 -6.62 12.99 5.14
CA TYR A 124 -8.02 13.36 4.91
C TYR A 124 -8.64 13.92 6.19
N GLU A 125 -9.26 15.12 6.17
CA GLU A 125 -10.12 15.50 7.31
C GLU A 125 -11.28 14.48 7.39
N GLY A 126 -11.42 13.78 8.54
CA GLY A 126 -12.33 12.63 8.66
C GLY A 126 -11.68 11.26 8.50
N GLU A 127 -10.35 11.13 8.68
CA GLU A 127 -9.57 9.88 8.56
C GLU A 127 -10.26 8.67 9.19
N GLY A 128 -10.85 8.82 10.38
CA GLY A 128 -11.54 7.73 11.07
C GLY A 128 -12.78 7.20 10.34
N VAL A 129 -13.51 8.02 9.59
CA VAL A 129 -14.68 7.56 8.83
C VAL A 129 -14.24 6.75 7.61
N LEU A 130 -13.22 7.24 6.88
CA LEU A 130 -12.66 6.53 5.73
C LEU A 130 -11.98 5.22 6.16
N ALA A 131 -11.21 5.24 7.26
CA ALA A 131 -10.60 4.03 7.81
C ALA A 131 -11.67 2.99 8.20
N ARG A 132 -12.73 3.39 8.92
CA ARG A 132 -13.83 2.46 9.24
C ARG A 132 -14.59 1.96 8.00
N ALA A 133 -14.72 2.79 6.97
CA ALA A 133 -15.35 2.35 5.72
C ALA A 133 -14.51 1.26 5.06
N LEU A 134 -13.19 1.48 4.95
CA LEU A 134 -12.24 0.53 4.37
C LEU A 134 -12.12 -0.77 5.17
N SER A 135 -12.34 -0.76 6.49
CA SER A 135 -12.19 -1.96 7.32
C SER A 135 -13.26 -3.02 7.05
N ARG A 136 -14.37 -2.61 6.42
CA ARG A 136 -15.49 -3.47 6.03
C ARG A 136 -15.28 -4.18 4.70
N PHE A 137 -14.17 -3.91 4.02
CA PHE A 137 -13.85 -4.52 2.73
C PHE A 137 -13.08 -5.83 2.91
N PRO A 138 -13.22 -6.77 1.97
CA PRO A 138 -12.28 -7.87 1.84
C PRO A 138 -10.85 -7.32 1.66
N LEU A 139 -9.85 -8.01 2.22
CA LEU A 139 -8.45 -7.57 2.27
C LEU A 139 -7.95 -7.05 0.92
N GLU A 140 -8.17 -7.77 -0.19
CA GLU A 140 -7.69 -7.33 -1.51
C GLU A 140 -8.28 -5.99 -1.95
N SER A 141 -9.58 -5.78 -1.71
CA SER A 141 -10.23 -4.52 -2.07
C SER A 141 -9.76 -3.37 -1.18
N GLN A 142 -9.52 -3.66 0.09
CA GLN A 142 -8.96 -2.71 1.05
C GLN A 142 -7.54 -2.30 0.64
N LEU A 143 -6.66 -3.27 0.36
CA LEU A 143 -5.29 -3.03 -0.09
C LEU A 143 -5.26 -2.18 -1.37
N LEU A 144 -6.10 -2.53 -2.34
CA LEU A 144 -6.24 -1.78 -3.59
C LEU A 144 -6.56 -0.30 -3.32
N LEU A 145 -7.58 -0.03 -2.52
CA LEU A 145 -8.03 1.33 -2.22
C LEU A 145 -7.02 2.12 -1.38
N GLU A 146 -6.39 1.49 -0.37
CA GLU A 146 -5.37 2.12 0.46
C GLU A 146 -4.12 2.51 -0.35
N LEU A 147 -3.67 1.64 -1.25
CA LEU A 147 -2.49 1.92 -2.07
C LEU A 147 -2.78 2.95 -3.16
N LEU A 148 -4.02 3.02 -3.67
CA LEU A 148 -4.47 4.08 -4.58
C LEU A 148 -4.55 5.44 -3.87
N LEU A 149 -5.23 5.49 -2.73
CA LEU A 149 -5.59 6.74 -2.05
C LEU A 149 -4.50 7.27 -1.12
N GLY A 150 -3.84 6.38 -0.38
CA GLY A 150 -2.82 6.73 0.61
C GLY A 150 -1.41 6.79 0.02
N GLU A 151 -1.08 5.83 -0.85
CA GLU A 151 0.28 5.70 -1.41
C GLU A 151 0.40 6.30 -2.82
N GLY A 152 -0.74 6.63 -3.45
CA GLY A 152 -0.77 7.25 -4.75
C GLY A 152 -0.21 6.37 -5.86
N LEU A 153 -0.31 5.05 -5.74
CA LEU A 153 0.05 4.13 -6.83
C LEU A 153 -0.97 4.21 -7.98
N SER A 154 -0.51 4.07 -9.22
CA SER A 154 -1.41 3.96 -10.38
C SER A 154 -1.93 2.53 -10.51
N LEU A 155 -3.04 2.33 -11.24
CA LEU A 155 -3.55 0.98 -11.52
C LEU A 155 -2.54 0.12 -12.31
N ARG A 156 -1.69 0.74 -13.13
CA ARG A 156 -0.59 0.02 -13.83
C ARG A 156 0.43 -0.54 -12.84
N GLU A 157 0.82 0.24 -11.85
CA GLU A 157 1.75 -0.23 -10.81
C GLU A 157 1.09 -1.24 -9.87
N LEU A 158 -0.19 -1.05 -9.59
CA LEU A 158 -0.95 -2.01 -8.77
C LEU A 158 -1.10 -3.35 -9.45
N SER A 159 -1.06 -3.40 -10.79
CA SER A 159 -0.97 -4.65 -11.54
C SER A 159 0.25 -5.47 -11.15
N TYR A 160 1.39 -4.81 -10.94
CA TYR A 160 2.59 -5.45 -10.40
C TYR A 160 2.43 -5.79 -8.92
N VAL A 161 2.02 -4.82 -8.09
CA VAL A 161 1.96 -4.98 -6.62
C VAL A 161 1.02 -6.10 -6.20
N MET A 162 -0.15 -6.19 -6.82
CA MET A 162 -1.17 -7.18 -6.51
C MET A 162 -1.05 -8.44 -7.38
N SER A 163 -0.10 -8.48 -8.33
CA SER A 163 0.04 -9.57 -9.29
C SER A 163 -1.25 -9.89 -10.05
N GLN A 164 -2.04 -8.86 -10.38
CA GLN A 164 -3.33 -8.97 -11.08
C GLN A 164 -3.28 -8.24 -12.43
N PRO A 165 -3.93 -8.76 -13.49
CA PRO A 165 -4.02 -8.07 -14.77
C PRO A 165 -4.72 -6.70 -14.67
N LEU A 166 -4.18 -5.68 -15.34
CA LEU A 166 -4.74 -4.33 -15.35
C LEU A 166 -6.25 -4.27 -15.67
N PRO A 167 -6.81 -5.01 -16.65
CA PRO A 167 -8.25 -4.99 -16.90
C PRO A 167 -9.09 -5.43 -15.70
N GLN A 168 -8.63 -6.43 -14.96
CA GLN A 168 -9.31 -6.92 -13.75
C GLN A 168 -9.26 -5.87 -12.64
N LEU A 169 -8.12 -5.17 -12.48
CA LEU A 169 -7.99 -4.10 -11.50
C LEU A 169 -8.87 -2.88 -11.83
N VAL A 170 -9.03 -2.54 -13.12
CA VAL A 170 -9.94 -1.46 -13.55
C VAL A 170 -11.40 -1.79 -13.22
N GLU A 171 -11.82 -3.03 -13.45
CA GLU A 171 -13.16 -3.49 -13.06
C GLU A 171 -13.31 -3.50 -11.54
N HIS A 172 -12.34 -4.06 -10.83
CA HIS A 172 -12.34 -4.17 -9.37
C HIS A 172 -12.39 -2.80 -8.70
N VAL A 173 -11.58 -1.83 -9.14
CA VAL A 173 -11.60 -0.49 -8.55
C VAL A 173 -12.94 0.21 -8.82
N SER A 174 -13.59 -0.04 -9.97
CA SER A 174 -14.92 0.53 -10.26
C SER A 174 -15.93 0.05 -9.22
N THR A 175 -16.06 -1.27 -9.06
CA THR A 175 -16.97 -1.87 -8.08
C THR A 175 -16.63 -1.49 -6.64
N ALA A 176 -15.34 -1.45 -6.30
CA ALA A 176 -14.89 -1.06 -4.96
C ALA A 176 -15.18 0.41 -4.65
N SER A 177 -15.09 1.31 -5.65
CA SER A 177 -15.39 2.74 -5.51
C SER A 177 -16.88 2.98 -5.24
N GLU A 178 -17.77 2.33 -6.00
CA GLU A 178 -19.22 2.41 -5.79
C GLU A 178 -19.61 1.94 -4.38
N ARG A 179 -19.02 0.83 -3.93
CA ARG A 179 -19.23 0.33 -2.57
C ARG A 179 -18.68 1.30 -1.52
N LEU A 180 -17.51 1.90 -1.75
CA LEU A 180 -16.89 2.82 -0.80
C LEU A 180 -17.74 4.08 -0.62
N GLU A 181 -18.30 4.60 -1.71
CA GLU A 181 -19.22 5.73 -1.66
C GLU A 181 -20.46 5.43 -0.80
N ALA A 182 -21.06 4.24 -0.99
CA ALA A 182 -22.21 3.79 -0.19
C ALA A 182 -21.85 3.64 1.30
N GLU A 183 -20.69 3.07 1.63
CA GLU A 183 -20.23 2.92 3.02
C GLU A 183 -19.93 4.28 3.67
N LEU A 184 -19.28 5.20 2.96
CA LEU A 184 -19.02 6.55 3.45
C LEU A 184 -20.32 7.30 3.75
N LEU A 185 -21.33 7.20 2.87
CA LEU A 185 -22.66 7.74 3.09
C LEU A 185 -23.32 7.14 4.34
N ALA A 186 -23.31 5.81 4.48
CA ALA A 186 -23.91 5.11 5.62
C ALA A 186 -23.25 5.48 6.96
N LEU A 187 -21.94 5.77 6.95
CA LEU A 187 -21.18 6.19 8.12
C LEU A 187 -21.27 7.69 8.43
N GLY A 188 -22.03 8.45 7.65
CA GLY A 188 -22.23 9.89 7.86
C GLY A 188 -21.01 10.73 7.46
N ALA A 189 -20.23 10.30 6.47
CA ALA A 189 -19.14 11.11 5.92
C ALA A 189 -19.68 12.46 5.39
N ASN A 190 -18.96 13.54 5.70
CA ASN A 190 -19.28 14.85 5.15
C ASN A 190 -19.11 14.89 3.62
N GLU A 191 -19.68 15.90 2.98
CA GLU A 191 -19.63 16.06 1.53
C GLU A 191 -18.20 16.25 1.01
N ASP A 192 -17.36 16.99 1.75
CA ASP A 192 -15.97 17.26 1.38
C ASP A 192 -15.12 15.99 1.29
N LEU A 193 -15.24 15.08 2.28
CA LEU A 193 -14.53 13.80 2.25
C LEU A 193 -14.96 12.95 1.07
N ARG A 194 -16.28 12.84 0.83
CA ARG A 194 -16.83 12.07 -0.30
C ARG A 194 -16.37 12.64 -1.63
N ALA A 195 -16.40 13.96 -1.80
CA ALA A 195 -15.95 14.63 -3.02
C ALA A 195 -14.45 14.39 -3.29
N ARG A 196 -13.60 14.51 -2.27
CA ARG A 196 -12.16 14.25 -2.39
C ARG A 196 -11.84 12.81 -2.76
N VAL A 197 -12.48 11.84 -2.10
CA VAL A 197 -12.29 10.40 -2.39
C VAL A 197 -12.79 10.08 -3.81
N GLY A 198 -13.97 10.58 -4.19
CA GLY A 198 -14.52 10.37 -5.53
C GLY A 198 -13.64 10.96 -6.63
N ALA A 199 -13.13 12.18 -6.45
CA ALA A 199 -12.21 12.81 -7.39
C ALA A 199 -10.91 12.01 -7.55
N ALA A 200 -10.30 11.61 -6.42
CA ALA A 200 -9.06 10.83 -6.45
C ALA A 200 -9.25 9.49 -7.19
N LEU A 201 -10.34 8.76 -6.92
CA LEU A 201 -10.61 7.48 -7.58
C LEU A 201 -10.92 7.65 -9.08
N GLY A 202 -11.70 8.68 -9.44
CA GLY A 202 -12.03 9.00 -10.82
C GLY A 202 -10.79 9.32 -11.67
N GLU A 203 -9.89 10.17 -11.15
CA GLU A 203 -8.63 10.51 -11.84
C GLU A 203 -7.76 9.26 -12.10
N ARG A 204 -7.65 8.35 -11.13
CA ARG A 204 -6.84 7.13 -11.30
C ARG A 204 -7.45 6.15 -12.30
N GLN A 205 -8.78 6.05 -12.33
CA GLN A 205 -9.50 5.22 -13.29
C GLN A 205 -9.32 5.75 -14.72
N GLU A 206 -9.38 7.08 -14.91
CA GLU A 206 -9.18 7.71 -16.22
C GLU A 206 -7.75 7.51 -16.73
N GLN A 207 -6.75 7.72 -15.88
CA GLN A 207 -5.33 7.50 -16.21
C GLN A 207 -5.02 6.06 -16.64
N ALA A 208 -5.79 5.07 -16.18
CA ALA A 208 -5.61 3.68 -16.58
C ALA A 208 -6.24 3.34 -17.94
N ARG A 209 -7.21 4.14 -18.40
CA ARG A 209 -7.90 3.97 -19.69
C ARG A 209 -7.18 4.69 -20.83
N ALA A 210 -6.39 5.73 -20.53
CA ALA A 210 -5.51 6.44 -21.45
C ALA A 210 -4.24 5.61 -21.75
#